data_AF-A0A8D8W6Y4-F1
#
_entry.id   AF-A0A8D8W6Y4-F1
#
_cell.length_a   1.000
_cell.length_b   1.000
_cell.length_c   1.000
_cell.angle_alpha   90.00
_cell.angle_beta   90.00
_cell.angle_gamma   90.00
#
_symmetry.space_group_name_H-M   'P 1'
#
loop_
_entity.id
_entity.type
_entity.pdbx_description
1 polymer ?
#
loop_
_entity_poly.entity_id
_entity_poly.type
_entity_poly.pdbx_seq_one_letter_code
_entity_poly.pdbx_strand_id
1 'polypeptide(L)'
;NKLLATFEEPTIIVMDNAPYHSKILDPAPTTRHRKQEIMEWLRKHGETVNETMRKAELLEMVQLKKSVPVREIDNIAAKHGHRVIRLPPYHCHFNPIELIWANIKGFIARNNKTFTLTEVDRLLHEAISNISTDEWKKVVDHTAGILRKAWETDGLVEDAVEELIISVSPEDDSSDEDVLDCESDDGW
;
A
#
# COMPACT_ATOMS: atom_id res chain seq x y z
N ASN A 1 -21.78 -9.63 -2.25
CA ASN A 1 -20.62 -9.78 -3.15
C ASN A 1 -21.02 -10.39 -4.48
N LYS A 2 -21.78 -9.67 -5.31
CA LYS A 2 -22.18 -10.18 -6.64
C LYS A 2 -21.02 -10.14 -7.65
N LEU A 3 -20.14 -9.13 -7.55
CA LEU A 3 -18.99 -8.96 -8.45
C LEU A 3 -17.94 -10.07 -8.35
N LEU A 4 -17.60 -10.55 -7.15
CA LEU A 4 -16.62 -11.63 -7.02
C LEU A 4 -17.15 -12.96 -7.56
N ALA A 5 -18.47 -13.15 -7.54
CA ALA A 5 -19.11 -14.35 -8.07
C ALA A 5 -19.27 -14.33 -9.61
N THR A 6 -18.99 -13.22 -10.29
CA THR A 6 -19.10 -13.14 -11.75
C THR A 6 -17.86 -13.62 -12.49
N PHE A 7 -16.73 -13.83 -11.79
CA PHE A 7 -15.52 -14.35 -12.40
C PHE A 7 -15.59 -15.88 -12.47
N GLU A 8 -15.38 -16.43 -13.67
CA GLU A 8 -15.43 -17.88 -13.91
C GLU A 8 -14.20 -18.62 -13.38
N GLU A 9 -13.08 -17.90 -13.19
CA GLU A 9 -11.80 -18.44 -12.77
C GLU A 9 -11.20 -17.68 -11.58
N PRO A 10 -10.30 -18.30 -10.81
CA PRO A 10 -9.43 -17.60 -9.86
C PRO A 10 -8.70 -16.41 -10.53
N THR A 11 -8.77 -15.24 -9.91
CA THR A 11 -8.16 -14.01 -10.45
C THR A 11 -7.29 -13.31 -9.42
N ILE A 12 -6.39 -12.46 -9.93
CA ILE A 12 -5.61 -11.53 -9.11
C ILE A 12 -6.33 -10.19 -9.11
N ILE A 13 -6.67 -9.70 -7.93
CA ILE A 13 -7.26 -8.39 -7.71
C ILE A 13 -6.14 -7.46 -7.26
N VAL A 14 -5.82 -6.45 -8.06
CA VAL A 14 -4.87 -5.41 -7.69
C VAL A 14 -5.63 -4.30 -6.96
N MET A 15 -5.20 -3.98 -5.74
CA MET A 15 -5.78 -2.91 -4.93
C MET A 15 -4.73 -1.85 -4.59
N ASP A 16 -5.16 -0.61 -4.50
CA ASP A 16 -4.38 0.45 -3.90
C ASP A 16 -4.38 0.33 -2.36
N ASN A 17 -3.55 1.13 -1.69
CA ASN A 17 -3.37 1.09 -0.24
C ASN A 17 -4.24 2.11 0.50
N ALA A 18 -5.36 2.53 -0.08
CA ALA A 18 -6.22 3.52 0.55
C ALA A 18 -6.78 3.00 1.89
N PRO A 19 -6.83 3.84 2.95
CA PRO A 19 -7.23 3.39 4.29
C PRO A 19 -8.62 2.74 4.34
N TYR A 20 -9.56 3.25 3.55
CA TYR A 20 -10.94 2.75 3.49
C TYR A 20 -11.06 1.34 2.89
N HIS A 21 -10.09 0.91 2.08
CA HIS A 21 -10.02 -0.45 1.53
C HIS A 21 -9.25 -1.42 2.44
N SER A 22 -8.73 -0.96 3.56
CA SER A 22 -7.68 -1.63 4.31
C SER A 22 -8.08 -2.01 5.74
N LYS A 23 -9.37 -2.25 5.97
CA LYS A 23 -9.86 -2.66 7.30
C LYS A 23 -9.20 -3.95 7.77
N ILE A 24 -8.41 -3.83 8.84
CA ILE A 24 -7.73 -4.94 9.52
C ILE A 24 -8.69 -5.53 10.56
N LEU A 25 -8.80 -6.86 10.60
CA LEU A 25 -9.72 -7.54 11.51
C LEU A 25 -9.26 -7.53 12.98
N ASP A 26 -7.95 -7.61 13.22
CA ASP A 26 -7.36 -7.52 14.56
C ASP A 26 -6.15 -6.56 14.54
N PRO A 27 -6.40 -5.23 14.56
CA PRO A 27 -5.32 -4.26 14.48
C PRO A 27 -4.48 -4.30 15.76
N ALA A 28 -3.17 -4.47 15.58
CA ALA A 28 -2.22 -4.36 16.70
C ALA A 28 -2.24 -2.91 17.25
N PRO A 29 -2.20 -2.74 18.58
CA PRO A 29 -2.19 -1.42 19.18
C PRO A 29 -0.85 -0.71 18.91
N THR A 30 -0.90 0.62 18.97
CA THR A 30 0.21 1.52 18.66
C THR A 30 0.47 2.50 19.80
N THR A 31 1.48 3.36 19.67
CA THR A 31 1.79 4.44 20.64
C THR A 31 0.60 5.35 20.94
N ARG A 32 -0.39 5.44 20.06
CA ARG A 32 -1.62 6.22 20.25
C ARG A 32 -2.58 5.60 21.28
N HIS A 33 -2.47 4.31 21.54
CA HIS A 33 -3.37 3.58 22.44
C HIS A 33 -2.96 3.76 23.90
N ARG A 34 -3.92 3.65 24.81
CA ARG A 34 -3.68 3.68 26.26
C ARG A 34 -2.96 2.40 26.69
N LYS A 35 -2.20 2.48 27.78
CA LYS A 35 -1.47 1.33 28.34
C LYS A 35 -2.38 0.12 28.60
N GLN A 36 -3.59 0.38 29.13
CA GLN A 36 -4.57 -0.67 29.40
C GLN A 36 -5.05 -1.37 28.13
N GLU A 37 -5.32 -0.63 27.05
CA GLU A 37 -5.73 -1.20 25.76
C GLU A 37 -4.63 -2.10 25.17
N ILE A 38 -3.37 -1.69 25.31
CA ILE A 38 -2.21 -2.50 24.88
C ILE A 38 -2.13 -3.81 25.68
N MET A 39 -2.30 -3.73 27.01
CA MET A 39 -2.30 -4.89 27.89
C MET A 39 -3.45 -5.86 27.60
N GLU A 40 -4.66 -5.34 27.36
CA GLU A 40 -5.82 -6.14 26.99
C GLU A 40 -5.61 -6.88 25.66
N TRP A 41 -5.05 -6.19 24.66
CA TRP A 41 -4.72 -6.82 23.39
C TRP A 41 -3.68 -7.95 23.55
N LEU A 42 -2.62 -7.72 24.33
CA LEU A 42 -1.59 -8.72 24.62
C LEU A 42 -2.18 -9.94 25.34
N ARG A 43 -3.03 -9.74 26.35
CA ARG A 43 -3.74 -10.83 27.06
C ARG A 43 -4.64 -11.62 26.13
N LYS A 44 -5.39 -10.94 25.24
CA LYS A 44 -6.22 -11.58 24.21
C LYS A 44 -5.39 -12.47 23.28
N HIS A 45 -4.13 -12.12 23.04
CA HIS A 45 -3.18 -12.88 22.22
C HIS A 45 -2.35 -13.91 23.03
N GLY A 46 -2.71 -14.15 24.30
CA GLY A 46 -2.10 -15.17 25.15
C GLY A 46 -0.83 -14.74 25.88
N GLU A 47 -0.49 -13.45 25.86
CA GLU A 47 0.68 -12.93 26.57
C GLU A 47 0.35 -12.61 28.03
N THR A 48 1.29 -12.91 28.93
CA THR A 48 1.20 -12.53 30.35
C THR A 48 1.79 -11.13 30.52
N VAL A 49 0.98 -10.19 31.01
CA VAL A 49 1.38 -8.78 31.18
C VAL A 49 1.20 -8.32 32.62
N ASN A 50 2.21 -7.63 33.14
CA ASN A 50 2.22 -7.06 34.48
C ASN A 50 1.86 -5.56 34.43
N GLU A 51 1.09 -5.06 35.41
CA GLU A 51 0.71 -3.65 35.53
C GLU A 51 1.91 -2.72 35.77
N THR A 52 3.03 -3.23 36.27
CA THR A 52 4.26 -2.44 36.45
C THR A 52 5.02 -2.17 35.15
N MET A 53 4.76 -2.94 34.08
CA MET A 53 5.49 -2.82 32.80
C MET A 53 5.31 -1.43 32.20
N ARG A 54 6.36 -0.89 31.61
CA ARG A 54 6.28 0.38 30.89
C ARG A 54 5.55 0.20 29.57
N LYS A 55 4.94 1.28 29.08
CA LYS A 55 4.25 1.26 27.78
C LYS A 55 5.18 0.88 26.63
N ALA A 56 6.46 1.25 26.70
CA ALA A 56 7.48 0.86 25.72
C ALA A 56 7.69 -0.66 25.67
N GLU A 57 7.91 -1.30 26.83
CA GLU A 57 8.08 -2.76 26.95
C GLU A 57 6.85 -3.51 26.40
N LEU A 58 5.65 -3.02 26.70
CA LEU A 58 4.42 -3.59 26.18
C LEU A 58 4.32 -3.46 24.65
N LEU A 59 4.76 -2.33 24.08
CA LEU A 59 4.78 -2.14 22.62
C LEU A 59 5.81 -3.04 21.93
N GLU A 60 6.96 -3.31 22.54
CA GLU A 60 7.93 -4.29 22.05
C GLU A 60 7.34 -5.70 22.01
N MET A 61 6.63 -6.10 23.07
CA MET A 61 5.89 -7.37 23.07
C MET A 61 4.84 -7.41 21.94
N VAL A 62 4.14 -6.31 21.69
CA VAL A 62 3.22 -6.21 20.54
C VAL A 62 3.95 -6.40 19.22
N GLN A 63 5.15 -5.83 19.04
CA GLN A 63 5.93 -6.02 17.80
C GLN A 63 6.35 -7.48 17.60
N LEU A 64 6.73 -8.16 18.67
CA LEU A 64 7.10 -9.59 18.63
C LEU A 64 5.88 -10.48 18.37
N LYS A 65 4.70 -10.07 18.85
CA LYS A 65 3.48 -10.88 18.79
C LYS A 65 2.63 -10.63 17.55
N LYS A 66 2.63 -9.41 17.00
CA LYS A 66 1.78 -9.04 15.87
C LYS A 66 2.10 -9.93 14.68
N SER A 67 1.07 -10.45 14.04
CA SER A 67 1.18 -11.18 12.77
C SER A 67 1.02 -10.23 11.59
N VAL A 68 1.24 -10.75 10.38
CA VAL A 68 0.92 -10.03 9.15
C VAL A 68 -0.57 -9.61 9.20
N PRO A 69 -0.89 -8.31 9.01
CA PRO A 69 -2.26 -7.84 9.12
C PRO A 69 -3.20 -8.56 8.16
N VAL A 70 -4.23 -9.20 8.72
CA VAL A 70 -5.30 -9.82 7.92
C VAL A 70 -6.37 -8.78 7.61
N ARG A 71 -6.58 -8.49 6.33
CA ARG A 71 -7.59 -7.53 5.88
C ARG A 71 -8.90 -8.25 5.54
N GLU A 72 -10.02 -7.61 5.86
CA GLU A 72 -11.35 -8.18 5.63
C GLU A 72 -11.59 -8.52 4.14
N ILE A 73 -11.16 -7.63 3.24
CA ILE A 73 -11.30 -7.80 1.79
C ILE A 73 -10.52 -9.01 1.27
N ASP A 74 -9.36 -9.32 1.85
CA ASP A 74 -8.51 -10.45 1.42
C ASP A 74 -9.20 -11.77 1.73
N ASN A 75 -9.80 -11.87 2.91
CA ASN A 75 -10.59 -13.05 3.28
C ASN A 75 -11.82 -13.20 2.39
N ILE A 76 -12.47 -12.10 2.03
CA ILE A 76 -13.63 -12.12 1.12
C ILE A 76 -13.20 -12.61 -0.27
N ALA A 77 -12.10 -12.08 -0.82
CA ALA A 77 -11.56 -12.49 -2.11
C ALA A 77 -11.12 -13.96 -2.10
N ALA A 78 -10.37 -14.38 -1.08
CA ALA A 78 -9.88 -15.75 -0.93
C ALA A 78 -11.03 -16.77 -0.82
N LYS A 79 -12.13 -16.44 -0.14
CA LYS A 79 -13.35 -17.27 -0.08
C LYS A 79 -13.98 -17.53 -1.45
N HIS A 80 -13.74 -16.65 -2.42
CA HIS A 80 -14.20 -16.80 -3.80
C HIS A 80 -13.09 -17.32 -4.72
N GLY A 81 -11.93 -17.74 -4.18
CA GLY A 81 -10.80 -18.23 -4.96
C GLY A 81 -9.90 -17.15 -5.57
N HIS A 82 -10.09 -15.88 -5.22
CA HIS A 82 -9.26 -14.79 -5.72
C HIS A 82 -8.12 -14.43 -4.77
N ARG A 83 -7.05 -13.86 -5.31
CA ARG A 83 -5.91 -13.35 -4.53
C ARG A 83 -5.81 -11.84 -4.66
N VAL A 84 -5.66 -11.14 -3.54
CA VAL A 84 -5.43 -9.69 -3.55
C VAL A 84 -3.94 -9.40 -3.54
N ILE A 85 -3.50 -8.50 -4.41
CA ILE A 85 -2.14 -7.92 -4.41
C ILE A 85 -2.29 -6.42 -4.25
N ARG A 86 -1.38 -5.80 -3.52
CA ARG A 86 -1.40 -4.36 -3.26
C ARG A 86 -0.24 -3.65 -3.90
N LEU A 87 -0.54 -2.49 -4.47
CA LEU A 87 0.48 -1.61 -5.02
C LEU A 87 1.32 -0.99 -3.89
N PRO A 88 2.62 -0.74 -4.13
CA PRO A 88 3.44 0.06 -3.24
C PRO A 88 2.75 1.39 -2.85
N PRO A 89 2.82 1.81 -1.57
CA PRO A 89 2.23 3.08 -1.13
C PRO A 89 2.77 4.26 -1.95
N TYR A 90 1.93 5.24 -2.25
CA TYR A 90 2.31 6.47 -2.98
C TYR A 90 2.76 6.28 -4.45
N HIS A 91 2.61 5.08 -5.03
CA HIS A 91 2.94 4.81 -6.43
C HIS A 91 1.69 4.61 -7.30
N CYS A 92 0.83 5.63 -7.39
CA CYS A 92 -0.41 5.57 -8.18
C CYS A 92 -0.16 5.35 -9.69
N HIS A 93 1.03 5.66 -10.20
CA HIS A 93 1.45 5.40 -11.59
C HIS A 93 1.56 3.89 -11.92
N PHE A 94 1.61 3.02 -10.89
CA PHE A 94 1.50 1.58 -11.07
C PHE A 94 0.05 1.09 -11.15
N ASN A 95 -0.93 1.97 -11.01
CA ASN A 95 -2.35 1.63 -11.08
C ASN A 95 -2.96 2.05 -12.43
N PRO A 96 -3.27 1.12 -13.35
CA PRO A 96 -3.78 1.49 -14.67
C PRO A 96 -5.13 2.21 -14.60
N ILE A 97 -5.96 1.96 -13.57
CA ILE A 97 -7.26 2.62 -13.43
C ILE A 97 -7.11 4.13 -13.18
N GLU A 98 -6.00 4.58 -12.59
CA GLU A 98 -5.76 6.00 -12.33
C GLU A 98 -5.56 6.78 -13.64
N LEU A 99 -4.88 6.18 -14.61
CA LEU A 99 -4.69 6.77 -15.95
C LEU A 99 -6.03 6.85 -16.69
N ILE A 100 -6.86 5.81 -16.58
CA ILE A 100 -8.20 5.81 -17.17
C ILE A 100 -9.09 6.87 -16.51
N TRP A 101 -9.05 7.00 -15.18
CA TRP A 101 -9.75 8.06 -14.48
C TRP A 101 -9.24 9.45 -14.86
N ALA A 102 -7.94 9.63 -15.13
CA ALA A 102 -7.42 10.88 -15.65
C ALA A 102 -8.02 11.22 -17.02
N ASN A 103 -8.16 10.23 -17.92
CA ASN A 103 -8.80 10.40 -19.22
C ASN A 103 -10.28 10.79 -19.07
N ILE A 104 -11.03 10.08 -18.22
CA ILE A 104 -12.45 10.36 -17.94
C ILE A 104 -12.62 11.77 -17.38
N LYS A 105 -11.84 12.14 -16.35
CA LYS A 105 -11.90 13.47 -15.73
C LYS A 105 -11.56 14.56 -16.75
N GLY A 106 -10.56 14.34 -17.60
CA GLY A 106 -10.20 15.25 -18.68
C GLY A 106 -11.32 15.42 -19.71
N PHE A 107 -12.01 14.34 -20.07
CA PHE A 107 -13.16 14.39 -20.96
C PHE A 107 -14.31 15.22 -20.35
N ILE A 108 -14.65 14.95 -19.09
CA ILE A 108 -15.69 15.70 -18.38
C ILE A 108 -15.31 17.18 -18.29
N ALA A 109 -14.08 17.50 -17.90
CA ALA A 109 -13.63 18.88 -17.75
C ALA A 109 -13.71 19.70 -19.06
N ARG A 110 -13.43 19.08 -20.22
CA ARG A 110 -13.52 19.75 -21.53
C ARG A 110 -14.94 19.93 -22.03
N ASN A 111 -15.86 19.05 -21.65
CA ASN A 111 -17.21 19.00 -22.19
C ASN A 111 -18.28 19.54 -21.23
N ASN A 112 -17.95 19.71 -19.95
CA ASN A 112 -18.85 20.26 -18.95
C ASN A 112 -19.02 21.76 -19.15
N LYS A 113 -20.19 22.16 -19.66
CA LYS A 113 -20.52 23.56 -19.96
C LYS A 113 -21.43 24.21 -18.93
N THR A 114 -22.24 23.40 -18.24
CA THR A 114 -23.28 23.87 -17.32
C THR A 114 -22.88 23.76 -15.85
N PHE A 115 -21.80 23.01 -15.55
CA PHE A 115 -21.29 22.76 -14.21
C PHE A 115 -22.33 22.14 -13.24
N THR A 116 -23.33 21.43 -13.78
CA THR A 116 -24.34 20.72 -12.99
C THR A 116 -23.96 19.26 -12.79
N LEU A 117 -24.39 18.66 -11.67
CA LEU A 117 -24.17 17.24 -11.40
C LEU A 117 -24.85 16.34 -12.43
N THR A 118 -26.02 16.72 -12.94
CA THR A 118 -26.72 15.99 -14.00
C THR A 118 -25.88 15.90 -15.27
N GLU A 119 -25.22 16.98 -15.66
CA GLU A 119 -24.36 16.98 -16.85
C GLU A 119 -23.07 16.18 -16.59
N VAL A 120 -22.49 16.28 -15.40
CA VAL A 120 -21.34 15.46 -14.99
C VAL A 120 -21.68 13.97 -15.07
N ASP A 121 -22.85 13.56 -14.57
CA ASP A 121 -23.31 12.17 -14.62
C ASP A 121 -23.48 11.68 -16.06
N ARG A 122 -24.12 12.49 -16.92
CA ARG A 122 -24.27 12.19 -18.35
C ARG A 122 -22.91 12.03 -19.04
N LEU A 123 -22.00 12.98 -18.82
CA LEU A 123 -20.65 12.97 -19.41
C LEU A 123 -19.77 11.84 -18.85
N LEU A 124 -19.98 11.43 -17.60
CA LEU A 124 -19.30 10.28 -17.01
C LEU A 124 -19.67 8.99 -17.75
N HIS A 125 -20.96 8.73 -17.95
CA HIS A 125 -21.42 7.55 -18.70
C HIS A 125 -20.94 7.55 -20.16
N GLU A 126 -20.95 8.73 -20.79
CA GLU A 126 -20.40 8.91 -22.14
C GLU A 126 -18.90 8.63 -22.19
N ALA A 127 -18.13 9.19 -21.26
CA ALA A 127 -16.69 8.97 -21.16
C ALA A 127 -16.34 7.48 -20.94
N ILE A 128 -17.06 6.81 -20.04
CA ILE A 128 -16.88 5.38 -19.77
C ILE A 128 -17.17 4.56 -21.05
N SER A 129 -18.23 4.89 -21.78
CA SER A 129 -18.61 4.17 -23.00
C SER A 129 -17.62 4.39 -24.15
N ASN A 130 -16.89 5.52 -24.14
CA ASN A 130 -15.88 5.83 -25.14
C ASN A 130 -14.54 5.10 -24.90
N ILE A 131 -14.32 4.53 -23.71
CA ILE A 131 -13.10 3.77 -23.43
C ILE A 131 -13.17 2.45 -24.18
N SER A 132 -12.40 2.37 -25.26
CA SER A 132 -12.27 1.14 -26.03
C SER A 132 -11.40 0.10 -25.29
N THR A 133 -11.59 -1.17 -25.64
CA THR A 133 -10.74 -2.26 -25.17
C THR A 133 -9.27 -2.03 -25.52
N ASP A 134 -8.98 -1.42 -26.67
CA ASP A 134 -7.60 -1.14 -27.09
C ASP A 134 -6.97 0.00 -26.28
N GLU A 135 -7.75 1.02 -25.90
CA GLU A 135 -7.29 2.05 -24.97
C GLU A 135 -6.95 1.46 -23.61
N TRP A 136 -7.83 0.59 -23.08
CA TRP A 136 -7.58 -0.10 -21.82
C TRP A 136 -6.31 -0.95 -21.87
N LYS A 137 -6.12 -1.75 -22.93
CA LYS A 137 -4.90 -2.56 -23.14
C LYS A 137 -3.64 -1.69 -23.17
N LYS A 138 -3.65 -0.59 -23.92
CA LYS A 138 -2.52 0.34 -24.00
C LYS A 138 -2.13 0.90 -22.63
N VAL A 139 -3.12 1.25 -21.80
CA VAL A 139 -2.87 1.75 -20.45
C VAL A 139 -2.24 0.67 -19.58
N VAL A 140 -2.77 -0.57 -19.63
CA VAL A 140 -2.18 -1.70 -18.90
C VAL A 140 -0.74 -1.96 -19.34
N ASP A 141 -0.47 -2.00 -20.65
CA ASP A 141 0.86 -2.22 -21.20
C ASP A 141 1.84 -1.12 -20.81
N HIS A 142 1.38 0.13 -20.81
CA HIS A 142 2.16 1.29 -20.37
C HIS A 142 2.53 1.16 -18.89
N THR A 143 1.55 0.91 -18.02
CA THR A 143 1.78 0.72 -16.58
C THR A 143 2.72 -0.45 -16.30
N ALA A 144 2.56 -1.57 -17.02
CA ALA A 144 3.47 -2.70 -16.94
C ALA A 144 4.90 -2.35 -17.40
N GLY A 145 5.04 -1.49 -18.40
CA GLY A 145 6.34 -0.96 -18.84
C GLY A 145 7.01 -0.08 -17.80
N ILE A 146 6.26 0.76 -17.09
CA ILE A 146 6.78 1.56 -15.96
C ILE A 146 7.27 0.62 -14.84
N LEU A 147 6.47 -0.38 -14.48
CA LEU A 147 6.82 -1.37 -13.46
C LEU A 147 8.12 -2.12 -13.79
N ARG A 148 8.27 -2.60 -15.03
CA ARG A 148 9.51 -3.28 -15.46
C ARG A 148 10.75 -2.39 -15.35
N LYS A 149 10.65 -1.13 -15.76
CA LYS A 149 11.76 -0.17 -15.65
C LYS A 149 12.15 0.12 -14.20
N ALA A 150 11.16 0.23 -13.32
CA ALA A 150 11.41 0.39 -11.89
C ALA A 150 12.15 -0.82 -11.33
N TRP A 151 11.70 -2.04 -11.66
CA TRP A 151 12.35 -3.28 -11.25
C TRP A 151 13.80 -3.39 -11.75
N GLU A 152 14.05 -3.05 -13.01
CA GLU A 152 15.41 -3.04 -13.57
C GLU A 152 16.31 -2.02 -12.86
N THR A 153 15.77 -0.85 -12.51
CA THR A 153 16.54 0.18 -11.78
C THR A 153 16.85 -0.25 -10.35
N ASP A 154 15.88 -0.82 -9.64
CA ASP A 154 16.08 -1.30 -8.27
C ASP A 154 17.12 -2.43 -8.22
N GLY A 155 17.08 -3.37 -9.17
CA GLY A 155 18.09 -4.44 -9.25
C GLY A 155 19.51 -3.90 -9.48
N LEU A 156 19.67 -2.85 -10.30
CA LEU A 156 20.96 -2.19 -10.49
C LEU A 156 21.46 -1.50 -9.21
N VAL A 157 20.56 -0.99 -8.37
CA VAL A 157 20.92 -0.40 -7.07
C VAL A 157 21.35 -1.49 -6.09
N GLU A 158 20.65 -2.62 -6.04
CA GLU A 158 21.00 -3.77 -5.20
C GLU A 158 22.38 -4.32 -5.57
N ASP A 159 22.61 -4.58 -6.86
CA ASP A 159 23.90 -5.05 -7.37
C ASP A 159 25.05 -4.08 -7.02
N ALA A 160 24.83 -2.76 -7.15
CA ALA A 160 25.82 -1.74 -6.80
C ALA A 160 26.08 -1.67 -5.29
N VAL A 161 25.06 -1.85 -4.44
CA VAL A 161 25.23 -1.91 -2.98
C VAL A 161 26.00 -3.17 -2.59
N GLU A 162 25.70 -4.32 -3.18
CA GLU A 162 26.46 -5.55 -2.96
C GLU A 162 27.93 -5.40 -3.38
N GLU A 163 28.19 -4.77 -4.53
CA GLU A 163 29.56 -4.49 -5.02
C GLU A 163 30.32 -3.52 -4.09
N LEU A 164 29.64 -2.51 -3.54
CA LEU A 164 30.21 -1.63 -2.52
C LEU A 164 30.52 -2.38 -1.21
N ILE A 165 29.65 -3.29 -0.76
CA ILE A 165 29.91 -4.11 0.44
C ILE A 165 31.11 -5.04 0.23
N ILE A 166 31.24 -5.62 -0.97
CA ILE A 166 32.39 -6.47 -1.33
C ILE A 166 33.70 -5.67 -1.32
N SER A 167 33.67 -4.42 -1.78
CA SER A 167 34.86 -3.55 -1.80
C SER A 167 35.25 -2.98 -0.42
N VAL A 168 34.38 -3.05 0.59
CA VAL A 168 34.59 -2.52 1.95
C VAL A 168 35.07 -3.60 2.97
N SER A 169 35.38 -4.82 2.52
CA SER A 169 35.97 -5.86 3.39
C SER A 169 37.46 -5.57 3.74
N PRO A 170 37.96 -6.02 4.92
CA PRO A 170 38.65 -5.17 5.88
C PRO A 170 40.18 -5.24 5.78
N GLU A 171 40.82 -4.23 5.19
CA GLU A 171 42.21 -3.90 5.55
C GLU A 171 42.45 -2.42 5.90
N ASP A 172 41.45 -1.54 5.85
CA ASP A 172 41.61 -0.15 6.31
C ASP A 172 40.66 0.14 7.49
N ASP A 173 41.14 -0.18 8.68
CA ASP A 173 40.65 0.38 9.94
C ASP A 173 41.09 1.84 10.03
N SER A 174 40.20 2.76 9.68
CA SER A 174 40.31 4.17 10.10
C SER A 174 39.00 4.56 10.75
N SER A 175 38.99 4.44 12.07
CA SER A 175 38.00 5.01 12.97
C SER A 175 37.85 6.51 12.73
N ASP A 176 36.68 6.96 12.29
CA ASP A 176 36.18 8.30 12.55
C ASP A 176 34.73 8.20 13.04
N GLU A 177 34.59 8.30 14.36
CA GLU A 177 33.30 8.46 15.04
C GLU A 177 32.80 9.89 14.83
N ASP A 178 32.05 10.14 13.75
CA ASP A 178 31.22 11.34 13.66
C ASP A 178 29.82 11.02 14.17
N VAL A 179 29.61 11.30 15.45
CA VAL A 179 28.31 11.33 16.11
C VAL A 179 27.49 12.45 15.47
N LEU A 180 26.64 12.12 14.49
CA LEU A 180 25.61 13.04 14.00
C LEU A 180 24.42 13.02 14.98
N ASP A 181 24.46 13.98 15.89
CA ASP A 181 23.32 14.38 16.72
C ASP A 181 22.20 14.91 15.81
N CYS A 182 21.18 14.08 15.55
CA CYS A 182 19.96 14.54 14.88
C CYS A 182 18.99 15.07 15.94
N GLU A 183 19.13 16.35 16.28
CA GLU A 183 18.07 17.11 16.92
C GLU A 183 16.79 16.99 16.08
N SER A 184 15.77 16.36 16.66
CA SER A 184 14.43 16.36 16.08
C SER A 184 13.79 17.69 16.44
N ASP A 185 13.77 18.62 15.48
CA ASP A 185 12.97 19.84 15.58
C ASP A 185 11.51 19.53 15.21
N ASP A 186 10.63 19.86 16.13
CA ASP A 186 9.19 19.68 16.06
C ASP A 186 8.59 20.71 15.10
N GLY A 187 7.89 20.26 14.04
CA GLY A 187 7.24 21.19 13.11
C GLY A 187 6.18 20.58 12.20
N TRP A 188 4.93 20.75 12.64
CA TRP A 188 3.61 20.57 11.96
C TRP A 188 2.91 19.20 12.07
#